data_AF-A0A3B0TSJ4-F1
#
_entry.id   AF-A0A3B0TSJ4-F1
#
_cell.length_a   1.000
_cell.length_b   1.000
_cell.length_c   1.000
_cell.angle_alpha   90.00
_cell.angle_beta   90.00
_cell.angle_gamma   90.00
#
_symmetry.space_group_name_H-M   'P 1'
#
loop_
_entity.id
_entity.type
_entity.pdbx_description
1 polymer ?
#
loop_
_entity_poly.entity_id
_entity_poly.type
_entity_poly.pdbx_seq_one_letter_code
_entity_poly.pdbx_strand_id
1 'polypeptide(L)'
;MSANESLARSRGKAKVKISEKRAVTKAMLEKLKTDDLDVTIALIQELIPIGLKAVEEQLQVEVEQLVGKRYEHGKENVRWGEQPGSVYLRDQKLPINVPRVRNKKEETEIPLEVYKKFQKVYKNDAKTFLKILNGISMHKYAQCSDLVPEVFGISASNLSKRFKNASKLKVRQLKHRMLSLYDFTCIFIDGKRYAKDGLLVVLGVTSSGDKMILDIEHAHTEHSKVVEQLFDNLLKRGLKYEDGLLFIVDGSKG
;
A
#
# COMPACT_ATOMS: atom_id res chain seq x y z
N MET A 1 -25.53 -39.14 45.69
CA MET A 1 -24.73 -39.18 44.46
C MET A 1 -25.15 -38.00 43.59
N SER A 2 -24.52 -36.86 43.80
CA SER A 2 -23.41 -36.32 43.00
C SER A 2 -23.92 -35.31 41.99
N ALA A 3 -23.64 -34.05 42.30
CA ALA A 3 -23.86 -32.87 41.49
C ALA A 3 -23.19 -33.00 40.10
N ASN A 4 -23.78 -32.33 39.12
CA ASN A 4 -23.06 -31.88 37.93
C ASN A 4 -23.62 -30.51 37.52
N GLU A 5 -23.41 -29.51 38.38
CA GLU A 5 -23.42 -28.11 37.95
C GLU A 5 -22.25 -27.91 36.99
N SER A 6 -22.56 -27.74 35.70
CA SER A 6 -21.58 -27.33 34.71
C SER A 6 -21.18 -25.88 35.01
N LEU A 7 -20.14 -25.72 35.84
CA LEU A 7 -19.45 -24.45 36.04
C LEU A 7 -19.03 -23.89 34.68
N ALA A 8 -19.73 -22.83 34.25
CA ALA A 8 -19.35 -22.06 33.08
C ALA A 8 -17.93 -21.53 33.32
N ARG A 9 -16.96 -22.08 32.58
CA ARG A 9 -15.56 -21.66 32.61
C ARG A 9 -15.50 -20.16 32.37
N SER A 10 -15.16 -19.39 33.40
CA SER A 10 -14.90 -17.96 33.26
C SER A 10 -13.74 -17.78 32.29
N ARG A 11 -13.96 -17.00 31.23
CA ARG A 11 -12.92 -16.74 30.23
C ARG A 11 -11.83 -15.90 30.86
N GLY A 12 -10.63 -16.48 30.97
CA GLY A 12 -9.41 -15.79 31.34
C GLY A 12 -9.14 -14.58 30.43
N LYS A 13 -8.50 -13.55 30.99
CA LYS A 13 -8.14 -12.30 30.33
C LYS A 13 -7.19 -12.55 29.14
N ALA A 14 -7.72 -12.88 27.97
CA ALA A 14 -6.93 -13.15 26.78
C ALA A 14 -7.60 -12.59 25.52
N LYS A 15 -7.01 -11.51 25.00
CA LYS A 15 -7.12 -10.96 23.64
C LYS A 15 -8.54 -10.85 23.09
N VAL A 16 -9.15 -9.66 23.28
CA VAL A 16 -10.37 -9.24 22.57
C VAL A 16 -10.25 -9.58 21.08
N LYS A 17 -11.17 -10.40 20.55
CA LYS A 17 -11.14 -10.82 19.15
C LYS A 17 -11.36 -9.60 18.25
N ILE A 18 -10.70 -9.55 17.10
CA ILE A 18 -10.86 -8.47 16.11
C ILE A 18 -12.34 -8.29 15.72
N SER A 19 -13.12 -9.38 15.72
CA SER A 19 -14.57 -9.37 15.47
C SER A 19 -15.36 -8.60 16.53
N GLU A 20 -15.01 -8.74 17.81
CA GLU A 20 -15.65 -8.05 18.93
C GLU A 20 -15.32 -6.56 18.90
N LYS A 21 -14.06 -6.20 18.64
CA LYS A 21 -13.67 -4.79 18.41
C LYS A 21 -14.47 -4.16 17.25
N ARG A 22 -14.60 -4.87 16.12
CA ARG A 22 -15.37 -4.39 14.96
C ARG A 22 -16.85 -4.21 15.29
N ALA A 23 -17.45 -5.10 16.08
CA ALA A 23 -18.84 -4.99 16.50
C ALA A 23 -19.07 -3.75 17.38
N VAL A 24 -18.17 -3.50 18.34
CA VAL A 24 -18.20 -2.30 19.19
C VAL A 24 -18.03 -1.03 18.37
N THR A 25 -17.06 -0.99 17.45
CA THR A 25 -16.86 0.16 16.57
C THR A 25 -18.07 0.40 15.67
N LYS A 26 -18.69 -0.66 15.15
CA LYS A 26 -19.91 -0.55 14.34
C LYS A 26 -21.08 0.01 15.15
N ALA A 27 -21.31 -0.49 16.37
CA ALA A 27 -22.35 0.02 17.25
C ALA A 27 -22.15 1.49 17.66
N MET A 28 -20.89 1.90 17.87
CA MET A 28 -20.55 3.30 18.14
C MET A 28 -20.80 4.19 16.91
N LEU A 29 -20.46 3.72 15.71
CA LEU A 29 -20.72 4.43 14.46
C LEU A 29 -22.23 4.57 14.17
N GLU A 30 -23.03 3.54 14.46
CA GLU A 30 -24.50 3.64 14.32
C GLU A 30 -25.10 4.72 15.23
N LYS A 31 -24.53 4.94 16.43
CA LYS A 31 -24.95 6.02 17.34
C LYS A 31 -24.51 7.42 16.89
N LEU A 32 -23.54 7.50 16.00
CA LEU A 32 -22.99 8.74 15.43
C LEU A 32 -23.57 9.04 14.04
N LYS A 33 -24.40 8.15 13.49
CA LYS A 33 -25.06 8.38 12.19
C LYS A 33 -26.02 9.56 12.34
N THR A 34 -25.76 10.57 11.53
CA THR A 34 -26.61 11.74 11.38
C THR A 34 -26.90 11.85 9.88
N ASP A 35 -28.13 12.17 9.50
CA ASP A 35 -28.49 12.38 8.09
C ASP A 35 -28.00 13.74 7.57
N ASP A 36 -27.46 14.56 8.46
CA ASP A 36 -26.84 15.85 8.14
C ASP A 36 -25.38 15.65 7.65
N LEU A 37 -25.15 16.01 6.40
CA LEU A 37 -23.86 15.91 5.73
C LEU A 37 -22.81 16.81 6.40
N ASP A 38 -23.18 18.01 6.84
CA ASP A 38 -22.25 18.98 7.43
C ASP A 38 -21.79 18.52 8.82
N VAL A 39 -22.71 17.96 9.61
CA VAL A 39 -22.39 17.33 10.90
C VAL A 39 -21.49 16.10 10.69
N THR A 40 -21.77 15.30 9.66
CA THR A 40 -20.93 14.13 9.33
C THR A 40 -19.54 14.56 8.91
N ILE A 41 -19.41 15.61 8.10
CA ILE A 41 -18.11 16.16 7.70
C ILE A 41 -17.36 16.67 8.93
N ALA A 42 -17.98 17.52 9.77
CA ALA A 42 -17.35 18.04 10.98
C ALA A 42 -16.86 16.91 11.91
N LEU A 43 -17.67 15.87 12.10
CA LEU A 43 -17.30 14.71 12.91
C LEU A 43 -16.09 13.96 12.34
N ILE A 44 -16.03 13.79 11.01
CA ILE A 44 -14.88 13.18 10.33
C ILE A 44 -13.60 14.01 10.54
N GLN A 45 -13.72 15.34 10.49
CA GLN A 45 -12.60 16.26 10.69
C GLN A 45 -12.02 16.15 12.11
N GLU A 46 -12.88 16.06 13.13
CA GLU A 46 -12.48 15.94 14.54
C GLU A 46 -11.81 14.60 14.91
N LEU A 47 -12.06 13.53 14.15
CA LEU A 47 -11.44 12.23 14.42
C LEU A 47 -9.92 12.20 14.16
N ILE A 48 -9.42 13.10 13.30
CA ILE A 48 -8.00 13.16 12.95
C ILE A 48 -7.14 13.67 14.12
N PRO A 49 -7.40 14.85 14.72
CA PRO A 49 -6.64 15.32 15.87
C PRO A 49 -6.74 14.36 17.06
N ILE A 50 -7.89 13.70 17.25
CA ILE A 50 -8.04 12.64 18.27
C ILE A 50 -7.10 11.46 17.98
N GLY A 51 -7.04 11.02 16.73
CA GLY A 51 -6.14 9.95 16.30
C GLY A 51 -4.67 10.31 16.47
N LEU A 52 -4.28 11.54 16.13
CA LEU A 52 -2.92 12.04 16.32
C LEU A 52 -2.56 12.14 17.81
N LYS A 53 -3.46 12.64 18.65
CA LYS A 53 -3.26 12.68 20.10
C LYS A 53 -3.04 11.28 20.67
N ALA A 54 -3.80 10.28 20.21
CA ALA A 54 -3.59 8.90 20.64
C ALA A 54 -2.22 8.33 20.21
N VAL A 55 -1.68 8.77 19.06
CA VAL A 55 -0.30 8.43 18.65
C VAL A 55 0.72 9.08 19.58
N GLU A 56 0.57 10.37 19.85
CA GLU A 56 1.44 11.13 20.76
C GLU A 56 1.46 10.51 22.16
N GLU A 57 0.29 10.15 22.70
CA GLU A 57 0.16 9.45 23.98
C GLU A 57 0.94 8.12 23.98
N GLN A 58 0.86 7.33 22.91
CA GLN A 58 1.63 6.08 22.81
C GLN A 58 3.14 6.31 22.73
N LEU A 59 3.59 7.37 22.05
CA LEU A 59 5.00 7.75 22.02
C LEU A 59 5.47 8.19 23.41
N GLN A 60 4.66 8.96 24.14
CA GLN A 60 4.99 9.39 25.50
C GLN A 60 5.03 8.21 26.49
N VAL A 61 4.14 7.22 26.35
CA VAL A 61 4.21 5.99 27.14
C VAL A 61 5.54 5.25 26.93
N GLU A 62 6.02 5.14 25.69
CA GLU A 62 7.33 4.54 25.41
C GLU A 62 8.49 5.38 25.98
N VAL A 63 8.43 6.71 25.86
CA VAL A 63 9.42 7.62 26.45
C VAL A 63 9.47 7.47 27.97
N GLU A 64 8.32 7.39 28.64
CA GLU A 64 8.24 7.16 30.08
C GLU A 64 8.79 5.78 30.49
N GLN A 65 8.62 4.76 29.67
CA GLN A 65 9.25 3.45 29.91
C GLN A 65 10.77 3.52 29.82
N LEU A 66 11.31 4.25 28.83
CA LEU A 66 12.76 4.38 28.62
C LEU A 66 13.44 5.31 29.63
N VAL A 67 12.79 6.42 30.02
CA VAL A 67 13.39 7.51 30.81
C VAL A 67 12.87 7.55 32.25
N GLY A 68 11.73 6.93 32.55
CA GLY A 68 11.04 7.06 33.84
C GLY A 68 10.09 8.26 33.90
N LYS A 69 9.47 8.46 35.07
CA LYS A 69 8.48 9.52 35.26
C LYS A 69 9.10 10.90 35.09
N ARG A 70 8.25 11.89 34.84
CA ARG A 70 8.71 13.29 34.75
C ARG A 70 9.31 13.71 36.09
N TYR A 71 10.47 14.36 36.05
CA TYR A 71 11.25 14.84 37.22
C TYR A 71 11.89 13.75 38.09
N GLU A 72 11.91 12.49 37.64
CA GLU A 72 12.66 11.43 38.30
C GLU A 72 14.14 11.49 37.85
N HIS A 73 15.07 11.52 38.81
CA HIS A 73 16.52 11.63 38.54
C HIS A 73 17.22 10.28 38.70
N GLY A 74 18.37 10.10 38.04
CA GLY A 74 19.26 8.94 38.25
C GLY A 74 19.20 7.82 37.20
N LYS A 75 18.40 7.96 36.13
CA LYS A 75 18.39 6.98 35.03
C LYS A 75 19.41 7.33 33.94
N GLU A 76 19.87 6.29 33.23
CA GLU A 76 20.84 6.39 32.14
C GLU A 76 20.28 7.13 30.92
N ASN A 77 18.97 7.00 30.66
CA ASN A 77 18.30 7.64 29.53
C ASN A 77 17.66 8.97 29.96
N VAL A 78 17.64 9.94 29.04
CA VAL A 78 17.01 11.25 29.24
C VAL A 78 16.18 11.71 28.06
N ARG A 79 15.18 12.56 28.34
CA ARG A 79 14.41 13.28 27.33
C ARG A 79 15.33 14.31 26.64
N TRP A 80 15.31 14.35 25.32
CA TRP A 80 16.20 15.19 24.49
C TRP A 80 15.41 16.10 23.54
N GLY A 81 14.24 16.58 23.99
CA GLY A 81 13.34 17.41 23.20
C GLY A 81 12.54 16.64 22.16
N GLU A 82 12.14 17.33 21.10
CA GLU A 82 11.31 16.80 20.02
C GLU A 82 11.90 17.19 18.66
N GLN A 83 11.52 16.47 17.61
CA GLN A 83 11.87 16.81 16.22
C GLN A 83 10.65 16.73 15.31
N PRO A 84 10.59 17.57 14.26
CA PRO A 84 9.55 17.43 13.25
C PRO A 84 9.69 16.08 12.54
N GLY A 85 8.59 15.34 12.48
CA GLY A 85 8.52 14.03 11.87
C GLY A 85 7.14 13.78 11.28
N SER A 86 6.84 12.51 11.01
CA SER A 86 5.55 12.14 10.43
C SER A 86 5.22 10.69 10.70
N VAL A 87 3.95 10.33 10.74
CA VAL A 87 3.45 8.96 10.95
C VAL A 87 2.46 8.57 9.87
N TYR A 88 2.34 7.28 9.60
CA TYR A 88 1.28 6.75 8.75
C TYR A 88 0.07 6.34 9.60
N LEU A 89 -1.07 6.99 9.36
CA LEU A 89 -2.39 6.51 9.77
C LEU A 89 -3.07 5.90 8.54
N ARG A 90 -3.09 4.57 8.48
CA ARG A 90 -3.48 3.81 7.27
C ARG A 90 -2.65 4.22 6.05
N ASP A 91 -3.27 4.95 5.13
CA ASP A 91 -2.75 5.40 3.85
C ASP A 91 -2.28 6.86 3.87
N GLN A 92 -2.46 7.56 4.99
CA GLN A 92 -2.22 8.99 5.11
C GLN A 92 -0.96 9.23 5.93
N LYS A 93 -0.09 10.12 5.42
CA LYS A 93 1.14 10.52 6.10
C LYS A 93 0.89 11.86 6.78
N LEU A 94 0.87 11.87 8.10
CA LEU A 94 0.53 13.03 8.90
C LEU A 94 1.78 13.54 9.63
N PRO A 95 2.03 14.86 9.66
CA PRO A 95 3.13 15.43 10.42
C PRO A 95 2.87 15.31 11.93
N ILE A 96 3.92 15.03 12.70
CA ILE A 96 3.89 15.05 14.17
C ILE A 96 5.23 15.56 14.71
N ASN A 97 5.24 16.02 15.96
CA ASN A 97 6.48 16.21 16.70
C ASN A 97 6.85 14.90 17.40
N VAL A 98 8.02 14.37 17.07
CA VAL A 98 8.49 13.08 17.58
C VAL A 98 9.37 13.33 18.79
N PRO A 99 9.02 12.81 19.99
CA PRO A 99 9.87 12.95 21.16
C PRO A 99 11.16 12.15 21.01
N ARG A 100 12.24 12.69 21.58
CA ARG A 100 13.59 12.13 21.48
C ARG A 100 14.07 11.65 22.83
N VAL A 101 14.74 10.50 22.82
CA VAL A 101 15.37 9.91 24.01
C VAL A 101 16.86 9.70 23.71
N ARG A 102 17.72 10.08 24.65
CA ARG A 102 19.17 9.93 24.52
C ARG A 102 19.72 9.15 25.71
N ASN A 103 20.62 8.22 25.46
CA ASN A 103 21.41 7.56 26.50
C ASN A 103 22.57 8.48 26.91
N LYS A 104 22.71 8.79 28.20
CA LYS A 104 23.80 9.64 28.71
C LYS A 104 25.16 8.96 28.73
N LYS A 105 25.20 7.64 28.93
CA LYS A 105 26.47 6.88 29.01
C LYS A 105 27.08 6.65 27.63
N GLU A 106 26.23 6.30 26.67
CA GLU A 106 26.67 6.02 25.29
C GLU A 106 26.64 7.26 24.40
N GLU A 107 26.06 8.37 24.87
CA GLU A 107 25.82 9.60 24.11
C GLU A 107 24.98 9.43 22.82
N THR A 108 24.30 8.30 22.66
CA THR A 108 23.52 7.92 21.47
C THR A 108 22.03 8.20 21.61
N GLU A 109 21.36 8.44 20.49
CA GLU A 109 19.90 8.56 20.43
C GLU A 109 19.24 7.17 20.38
N ILE A 110 18.24 6.96 21.23
CA ILE A 110 17.46 5.71 21.29
C ILE A 110 16.22 5.88 20.40
N PRO A 111 16.11 5.11 19.31
CA PRO A 111 14.97 5.25 18.41
C PRO A 111 13.73 4.54 18.97
N LEU A 112 12.61 5.24 19.02
CA LEU A 112 11.32 4.72 19.51
C LEU A 112 10.76 3.61 18.59
N GLU A 113 10.47 2.45 19.16
CA GLU A 113 9.87 1.32 18.45
C GLU A 113 8.43 1.60 18.00
N VAL A 114 7.65 2.30 18.82
CA VAL A 114 6.28 2.72 18.47
C VAL A 114 6.33 3.61 17.23
N TYR A 115 7.25 4.59 17.21
CA TYR A 115 7.45 5.45 16.04
C TYR A 115 7.84 4.64 14.79
N LYS A 116 8.78 3.69 14.90
CA LYS A 116 9.15 2.78 13.80
C LYS A 116 7.96 1.99 13.26
N LYS A 117 7.04 1.55 14.14
CA LYS A 117 5.82 0.82 13.72
C LYS A 117 4.88 1.73 12.92
N PHE A 118 4.76 3.00 13.29
CA PHE A 118 4.00 4.00 12.54
C PHE A 118 4.66 4.46 11.23
N GLN A 119 5.92 4.10 10.96
CA GLN A 119 6.54 4.30 9.64
C GLN A 119 6.12 3.25 8.61
N LYS A 120 5.44 2.18 9.02
CA LYS A 120 5.00 1.11 8.11
C LYS A 120 3.68 1.49 7.44
N VAL A 121 3.70 1.55 6.10
CA VAL A 121 2.51 1.77 5.29
C VAL A 121 1.51 0.63 5.46
N TYR A 122 0.23 0.97 5.59
CA TYR A 122 -0.85 -0.03 5.64
C TYR A 122 -0.98 -0.74 4.29
N LYS A 123 -0.85 -2.07 4.30
CA LYS A 123 -0.76 -2.90 3.09
C LYS A 123 -2.09 -3.14 2.36
N ASN A 124 -3.22 -2.69 2.91
CA ASN A 124 -4.55 -3.06 2.40
C ASN A 124 -5.15 -1.94 1.53
N ASP A 125 -4.47 -1.66 0.41
CA ASP A 125 -4.67 -0.46 -0.43
C ASP A 125 -5.55 -0.74 -1.67
N ALA A 126 -6.23 -1.89 -1.72
CA ALA A 126 -6.94 -2.38 -2.91
C ALA A 126 -7.94 -1.37 -3.48
N LYS A 127 -8.64 -0.61 -2.64
CA LYS A 127 -9.62 0.40 -3.08
C LYS A 127 -8.96 1.62 -3.74
N THR A 128 -7.82 2.07 -3.23
CA THR A 128 -7.02 3.16 -3.83
C THR A 128 -6.46 2.72 -5.18
N PHE A 129 -5.94 1.48 -5.26
CA PHE A 129 -5.48 0.89 -6.51
C PHE A 129 -6.61 0.76 -7.54
N LEU A 130 -7.80 0.28 -7.13
CA LEU A 130 -8.96 0.19 -8.01
C LEU A 130 -9.36 1.55 -8.58
N LYS A 131 -9.32 2.63 -7.79
CA LYS A 131 -9.61 3.98 -8.27
C LYS A 131 -8.64 4.47 -9.34
N ILE A 132 -7.33 4.20 -9.16
CA ILE A 132 -6.29 4.52 -10.16
C ILE A 132 -6.48 3.67 -11.43
N LEU A 133 -6.70 2.36 -11.27
CA LEU A 133 -6.93 1.43 -12.38
C LEU A 133 -8.21 1.76 -13.17
N ASN A 134 -9.24 2.27 -12.49
CA ASN A 134 -10.48 2.73 -13.11
C ASN A 134 -10.37 4.12 -13.76
N GLY A 135 -9.15 4.66 -13.91
CA GLY A 135 -8.90 5.84 -14.73
C GLY A 135 -9.10 7.18 -14.02
N ILE A 136 -9.22 7.21 -12.68
CA ILE A 136 -9.15 8.48 -11.95
C ILE A 136 -7.70 8.96 -11.99
N SER A 137 -7.46 10.11 -12.64
CA SER A 137 -6.12 10.69 -12.71
C SER A 137 -5.61 10.99 -11.30
N MET A 138 -4.30 10.82 -11.08
CA MET A 138 -3.70 11.05 -9.75
C MET A 138 -3.91 12.48 -9.24
N HIS A 139 -4.02 13.46 -10.16
CA HIS A 139 -4.37 14.84 -9.83
C HIS A 139 -5.83 15.01 -9.41
N LYS A 140 -6.78 14.37 -10.11
CA LYS A 140 -8.19 14.40 -9.71
C LYS A 140 -8.41 13.65 -8.41
N TYR A 141 -7.64 12.59 -8.14
CA TYR A 141 -7.65 11.91 -6.84
C TYR A 141 -7.20 12.86 -5.72
N ALA A 142 -6.11 13.60 -5.93
CA ALA A 142 -5.64 14.60 -4.98
C ALA A 142 -6.72 15.68 -4.73
N GLN A 143 -7.34 16.22 -5.79
CA GLN A 143 -8.43 17.19 -5.67
C GLN A 143 -9.66 16.64 -4.94
N CYS A 144 -10.01 15.36 -5.13
CA CYS A 144 -11.07 14.71 -4.37
C CYS A 144 -10.68 14.43 -2.91
N SER A 145 -9.38 14.28 -2.61
CA SER A 145 -8.89 14.20 -1.22
C SER A 145 -8.77 15.56 -0.55
N ASP A 146 -8.66 16.66 -1.32
CA ASP A 146 -8.61 18.04 -0.83
C ASP A 146 -9.98 18.52 -0.31
N LEU A 147 -11.09 17.85 -0.66
CA LEU A 147 -12.41 18.04 -0.04
C LEU A 147 -12.47 17.50 1.41
N VAL A 148 -11.38 16.90 1.89
CA VAL A 148 -11.17 16.44 3.25
C VAL A 148 -9.96 17.24 3.76
N PRO A 149 -9.96 17.83 4.99
CA PRO A 149 -9.03 18.90 5.37
C PRO A 149 -7.57 18.69 5.00
N GLU A 150 -6.86 19.78 4.73
CA GLU A 150 -5.44 19.93 4.34
C GLU A 150 -4.42 19.06 5.12
N VAL A 151 -4.85 18.48 6.24
CA VAL A 151 -4.14 17.53 7.09
C VAL A 151 -3.81 16.21 6.37
N PHE A 152 -4.51 15.79 5.31
CA PHE A 152 -4.40 14.42 4.79
C PHE A 152 -3.15 14.05 3.97
N GLY A 153 -2.30 15.00 3.57
CA GLY A 153 -0.96 14.71 3.03
C GLY A 153 -0.89 13.80 1.79
N ILE A 154 -2.00 13.59 1.07
CA ILE A 154 -2.05 12.73 -0.12
C ILE A 154 -1.68 13.55 -1.35
N SER A 155 -0.39 13.80 -1.55
CA SER A 155 0.07 14.38 -2.80
C SER A 155 -0.02 13.36 -3.96
N ALA A 156 -0.31 13.85 -5.16
CA ALA A 156 -0.27 13.04 -6.39
C ALA A 156 1.08 12.33 -6.58
N SER A 157 2.19 12.95 -6.14
CA SER A 157 3.53 12.37 -6.21
C SER A 157 3.73 11.19 -5.25
N ASN A 158 3.20 11.27 -4.02
CA ASN A 158 3.22 10.15 -3.07
C ASN A 158 2.36 8.99 -3.56
N LEU A 159 1.19 9.28 -4.14
CA LEU A 159 0.32 8.26 -4.73
C LEU A 159 0.99 7.54 -5.91
N SER A 160 1.66 8.29 -6.78
CA SER A 160 2.45 7.75 -7.90
C SER A 160 3.55 6.80 -7.42
N LYS A 161 4.35 7.22 -6.44
CA LYS A 161 5.41 6.39 -5.85
C LYS A 161 4.85 5.08 -5.27
N ARG A 162 3.71 5.15 -4.58
CA ARG A 162 3.02 3.96 -4.02
C ARG A 162 2.55 3.02 -5.12
N PHE A 163 1.90 3.54 -6.17
CA PHE A 163 1.46 2.73 -7.30
C PHE A 163 2.65 2.02 -7.96
N LYS A 164 3.72 2.75 -8.25
CA LYS A 164 4.95 2.17 -8.82
C LYS A 164 5.50 1.04 -7.93
N ASN A 165 5.62 1.29 -6.63
CA ASN A 165 6.18 0.32 -5.68
C ASN A 165 5.34 -0.96 -5.56
N ALA A 166 4.01 -0.85 -5.51
CA ALA A 166 3.16 -2.03 -5.40
C ALA A 166 3.06 -2.80 -6.73
N SER A 167 2.97 -2.08 -7.86
CA SER A 167 2.88 -2.69 -9.19
C SER A 167 4.20 -3.31 -9.64
N LYS A 168 5.34 -2.91 -9.07
CA LYS A 168 6.68 -3.43 -9.39
C LYS A 168 6.77 -4.94 -9.30
N LEU A 169 6.16 -5.55 -8.27
CA LEU A 169 6.17 -7.00 -8.12
C LEU A 169 5.38 -7.69 -9.24
N LYS A 170 4.22 -7.15 -9.62
CA LYS A 170 3.39 -7.70 -10.69
C LYS A 170 4.03 -7.54 -12.06
N VAL A 171 4.63 -6.39 -12.35
CA VAL A 171 5.41 -6.18 -13.57
C VAL A 171 6.61 -7.12 -13.63
N ARG A 172 7.33 -7.31 -12.50
CA ARG A 172 8.43 -8.29 -12.45
C ARG A 172 7.96 -9.72 -12.70
N GLN A 173 6.84 -10.13 -12.08
CA GLN A 173 6.22 -11.43 -12.32
C GLN A 173 5.87 -11.62 -13.81
N LEU A 174 5.28 -10.61 -14.44
CA LEU A 174 4.98 -10.63 -15.87
C LEU A 174 6.28 -10.82 -16.70
N LYS A 175 7.30 -10.02 -16.41
CA LYS A 175 8.56 -9.98 -17.17
C LYS A 175 9.40 -11.26 -17.04
N HIS A 176 9.31 -12.00 -15.93
CA HIS A 176 10.21 -13.13 -15.63
C HIS A 176 9.52 -14.49 -15.57
N ARG A 177 8.20 -14.56 -15.72
CA ARG A 177 7.51 -15.86 -15.67
C ARG A 177 8.01 -16.77 -16.81
N MET A 178 8.16 -18.05 -16.50
CA MET A 178 8.46 -19.06 -17.52
C MET A 178 7.25 -19.25 -18.44
N LEU A 179 7.50 -19.25 -19.74
CA LEU A 179 6.52 -19.49 -20.78
C LEU A 179 6.52 -20.97 -21.24
N SER A 180 7.56 -21.74 -20.91
CA SER A 180 7.70 -23.16 -21.26
C SER A 180 6.62 -24.08 -20.67
N LEU A 181 5.91 -23.59 -19.64
CA LEU A 181 4.80 -24.26 -18.98
C LEU A 181 3.48 -24.15 -19.76
N TYR A 182 3.45 -23.33 -20.81
CA TYR A 182 2.26 -23.05 -21.60
C TYR A 182 2.50 -23.49 -23.04
N ASP A 183 1.41 -23.95 -23.65
CA ASP A 183 1.37 -24.30 -25.06
C ASP A 183 0.51 -23.25 -25.78
N PHE A 184 1.14 -22.43 -26.62
CA PHE A 184 0.50 -21.29 -27.28
C PHE A 184 0.22 -21.62 -28.75
N THR A 185 -0.99 -21.29 -29.20
CA THR A 185 -1.40 -21.49 -30.60
C THR A 185 -1.24 -20.21 -31.42
N CYS A 186 -1.46 -19.05 -30.80
CA CYS A 186 -1.25 -17.77 -31.46
C CYS A 186 -0.79 -16.67 -30.51
N ILE A 187 -0.13 -15.67 -31.08
CA ILE A 187 0.31 -14.45 -30.41
C ILE A 187 -0.23 -13.24 -31.15
N PHE A 188 -0.88 -12.36 -30.39
CA PHE A 188 -1.29 -11.02 -30.81
C PHE A 188 -0.27 -9.99 -30.34
N ILE A 189 0.07 -9.07 -31.24
CA ILE A 189 0.93 -7.94 -30.94
C ILE A 189 0.16 -6.68 -31.31
N ASP A 190 -0.10 -5.85 -30.31
CA ASP A 190 -0.77 -4.56 -30.47
C ASP A 190 0.10 -3.43 -29.94
N GLY A 191 0.21 -2.35 -30.72
CA GLY A 191 1.01 -1.19 -30.42
C GLY A 191 0.13 0.05 -30.27
N LYS A 192 0.03 0.60 -29.06
CA LYS A 192 -0.74 1.83 -28.80
C LYS A 192 0.17 3.03 -28.59
N ARG A 193 -0.02 4.07 -29.40
CA ARG A 193 0.72 5.34 -29.27
C ARG A 193 0.01 6.31 -28.33
N TYR A 194 0.79 6.92 -27.45
CA TYR A 194 0.40 7.98 -26.52
C TYR A 194 1.36 9.16 -26.67
N ALA A 195 0.95 10.20 -27.43
CA ALA A 195 1.78 11.35 -27.74
C ALA A 195 3.17 10.96 -28.30
N LYS A 196 4.25 11.15 -27.53
CA LYS A 196 5.63 10.80 -27.92
C LYS A 196 6.05 9.38 -27.52
N ASP A 197 5.20 8.67 -26.78
CA ASP A 197 5.45 7.34 -26.25
C ASP A 197 4.59 6.30 -26.95
N GLY A 198 5.08 5.06 -26.99
CA GLY A 198 4.36 3.90 -27.50
C GLY A 198 4.35 2.78 -26.46
N LEU A 199 3.27 2.01 -26.43
CA LEU A 199 3.15 0.81 -25.62
C LEU A 199 2.91 -0.37 -26.55
N LEU A 200 3.82 -1.33 -26.54
CA LEU A 200 3.67 -2.59 -27.24
C LEU A 200 3.18 -3.65 -26.24
N VAL A 201 2.09 -4.33 -26.57
CA VAL A 201 1.50 -5.37 -25.75
C VAL A 201 1.51 -6.67 -26.54
N VAL A 202 2.00 -7.73 -25.91
CA VAL A 202 2.04 -9.08 -26.48
C VAL A 202 1.08 -9.96 -25.69
N LEU A 203 0.14 -10.58 -26.39
CA LEU A 203 -0.87 -11.45 -25.81
C LEU A 203 -0.82 -12.82 -26.50
N GLY A 204 -0.63 -13.87 -25.71
CA GLY A 204 -0.69 -15.25 -26.18
C GLY A 204 -2.06 -15.85 -25.93
N VAL A 205 -2.47 -16.75 -26.82
CA VAL A 205 -3.63 -17.62 -26.61
C VAL A 205 -3.12 -19.05 -26.52
N THR A 206 -3.44 -19.72 -25.41
CA THR A 206 -3.05 -21.11 -25.20
C THR A 206 -3.89 -22.06 -26.06
N SER A 207 -3.46 -23.32 -26.18
CA SER A 207 -4.25 -24.36 -26.84
C SER A 207 -5.60 -24.64 -26.15
N SER A 208 -5.75 -24.28 -24.86
CA SER A 208 -7.02 -24.27 -24.13
C SER A 208 -7.92 -23.06 -24.46
N GLY A 209 -7.44 -22.08 -25.22
CA GLY A 209 -8.15 -20.84 -25.54
C GLY A 209 -7.98 -19.72 -24.51
N ASP A 210 -7.11 -19.89 -23.50
CA ASP A 210 -6.89 -18.88 -22.47
C ASP A 210 -6.00 -17.74 -22.99
N LYS A 211 -6.46 -16.50 -22.77
CA LYS A 211 -5.74 -15.29 -23.19
C LYS A 211 -4.83 -14.81 -22.08
N MET A 212 -3.55 -14.62 -22.39
CA MET A 212 -2.54 -14.21 -21.41
C MET A 212 -1.64 -13.12 -21.97
N ILE A 213 -1.51 -12.00 -21.27
CA ILE A 213 -0.46 -11.00 -21.57
C ILE A 213 0.89 -11.67 -21.33
N LEU A 214 1.72 -11.79 -22.36
CA LEU A 214 3.08 -12.34 -22.31
C LEU A 214 4.10 -11.27 -21.96
N ASP A 215 3.95 -10.08 -22.52
CA ASP A 215 4.86 -8.96 -22.26
C ASP A 215 4.22 -7.61 -22.57
N ILE A 216 4.81 -6.55 -22.01
CA ILE A 216 4.48 -5.16 -22.26
C ILE A 216 5.79 -4.37 -22.35
N GLU A 217 6.05 -3.73 -23.48
CA GLU A 217 7.23 -2.87 -23.66
C GLU A 217 6.87 -1.43 -23.97
N HIS A 218 7.70 -0.52 -23.45
CA HIS A 218 7.62 0.89 -23.82
C HIS A 218 8.47 1.10 -25.07
N ALA A 219 7.85 1.51 -26.16
CA ALA A 219 8.51 1.84 -27.41
C ALA A 219 8.61 3.36 -27.57
N HIS A 220 9.82 3.87 -27.73
CA HIS A 220 10.04 5.17 -28.38
C HIS A 220 10.06 4.96 -29.91
N THR A 221 10.07 6.02 -30.72
CA THR A 221 9.84 6.00 -32.17
C THR A 221 10.79 5.13 -33.03
N GLU A 222 11.74 4.41 -32.43
CA GLU A 222 12.67 3.46 -33.05
C GLU A 222 12.24 2.00 -32.78
N HIS A 223 11.19 1.56 -33.46
CA HIS A 223 10.45 0.34 -33.11
C HIS A 223 11.21 -0.99 -33.30
N SER A 224 12.17 -1.09 -34.22
CA SER A 224 12.75 -2.39 -34.60
C SER A 224 13.57 -3.08 -33.50
N LYS A 225 14.46 -2.34 -32.81
CA LYS A 225 15.28 -2.89 -31.72
C LYS A 225 14.45 -3.33 -30.52
N VAL A 226 13.37 -2.60 -30.23
CA VAL A 226 12.47 -2.91 -29.10
C VAL A 226 11.72 -4.21 -29.37
N VAL A 227 11.28 -4.43 -30.61
CA VAL A 227 10.60 -5.67 -31.01
C VAL A 227 11.54 -6.87 -30.96
N GLU A 228 12.77 -6.73 -31.45
CA GLU A 228 13.78 -7.80 -31.38
C GLU A 228 14.09 -8.20 -29.94
N GLN A 229 14.36 -7.23 -29.06
CA GLN A 229 14.59 -7.49 -27.63
C GLN A 229 13.39 -8.13 -26.95
N LEU A 230 12.17 -7.72 -27.33
CA LEU A 230 10.95 -8.31 -26.82
C LEU A 230 10.89 -9.80 -27.15
N PHE A 231 11.14 -10.18 -28.41
CA PHE A 231 11.10 -11.57 -28.84
C PHE A 231 12.19 -12.41 -28.20
N ASP A 232 13.42 -11.88 -28.14
CA ASP A 232 14.52 -12.52 -27.41
C ASP A 232 14.14 -12.82 -25.96
N ASN A 233 13.43 -11.91 -25.30
CA ASN A 233 12.97 -12.11 -23.94
C ASN A 233 11.85 -13.16 -23.85
N LEU A 234 10.94 -13.24 -24.84
CA LEU A 234 9.95 -14.33 -24.88
C LEU A 234 10.65 -15.70 -25.00
N LEU A 235 11.60 -15.80 -25.93
CA LEU A 235 12.36 -17.03 -26.21
C LEU A 235 13.20 -17.46 -25.00
N LYS A 236 13.92 -16.53 -24.35
CA LYS A 236 14.69 -16.80 -23.12
C LYS A 236 13.82 -17.33 -21.98
N ARG A 237 12.52 -16.98 -21.96
CA ARG A 237 11.56 -17.49 -20.97
C ARG A 237 10.94 -18.83 -21.37
N GLY A 238 11.31 -19.39 -22.52
CA GLY A 238 10.87 -20.69 -23.00
C GLY A 238 9.59 -20.65 -23.81
N LEU A 239 9.33 -19.57 -24.55
CA LEU A 239 8.27 -19.59 -25.57
C LEU A 239 8.60 -20.64 -26.62
N LYS A 240 7.75 -21.67 -26.74
CA LYS A 240 7.84 -22.71 -27.76
C LYS A 240 7.25 -22.19 -29.07
N TYR A 241 7.90 -22.48 -30.18
CA TYR A 241 7.51 -22.04 -31.53
C TYR A 241 7.83 -23.08 -32.61
N GLU A 242 8.42 -24.22 -32.22
CA GLU A 242 8.94 -25.26 -33.10
C GLU A 242 7.84 -25.94 -33.92
N ASP A 243 6.65 -26.08 -33.33
CA ASP A 243 5.46 -26.64 -33.99
C ASP A 243 4.69 -25.60 -34.84
N GLY A 244 5.23 -24.39 -34.97
CA GLY A 244 4.62 -23.26 -35.65
C GLY A 244 3.73 -22.42 -34.72
N LEU A 245 3.82 -21.10 -34.86
CA LEU A 245 3.06 -20.15 -34.05
C LEU A 245 2.45 -19.06 -34.94
N LEU A 246 1.13 -18.88 -34.85
CA LEU A 246 0.45 -17.84 -35.61
C LEU A 246 0.64 -16.47 -34.95
N PHE A 247 1.24 -15.53 -35.68
CA PHE A 247 1.36 -14.14 -35.26
C PHE A 247 0.30 -13.27 -35.93
N ILE A 248 -0.40 -12.49 -35.11
CA ILE A 248 -1.40 -11.52 -35.53
C ILE A 248 -0.93 -10.15 -35.08
N VAL A 249 -0.60 -9.30 -36.04
CA VAL A 249 -0.03 -7.97 -35.81
C VAL A 249 -0.91 -6.96 -36.55
N ASP A 250 -1.17 -5.82 -35.94
CA ASP A 250 -1.79 -4.70 -36.64
C ASP A 250 -0.82 -4.13 -37.70
N GLY A 251 -1.35 -3.64 -38.82
CA GLY A 251 -0.60 -3.14 -39.98
C GLY A 251 0.11 -1.81 -39.71
N SER A 252 0.96 -1.78 -38.70
CA SER A 252 1.88 -0.67 -38.41
C SER A 252 3.15 -0.79 -39.26
N LYS A 253 3.95 0.27 -39.36
CA LYS A 253 5.06 0.40 -40.33
C LYS A 253 6.30 -0.50 -40.08
N GLY A 254 6.15 -1.67 -39.45
CA GLY A 254 7.23 -2.61 -39.18
C GLY A 254 6.73 -3.85 -38.48
#